data_AF-A0A6B1D358-F1
#
_entry.id   AF-A0A6B1D358-F1
#
_cell.length_a   1.000
_cell.length_b   1.000
_cell.length_c   1.000
_cell.angle_alpha   90.00
_cell.angle_beta   90.00
_cell.angle_gamma   90.00
#
_symmetry.space_group_name_H-M   'P 1'
#
loop_
_entity.id
_entity.type
_entity.pdbx_description
1 polymer ?
#
loop_
_entity_poly.entity_id
_entity_poly.type
_entity_poly.pdbx_seq_one_letter_code
_entity_poly.pdbx_strand_id
1 'polypeptide(L)'
;MAKAYRFRSSKYLLCDPYRELERQTVYFSSPEELNDPMEGLRDIVWCGDSIVWGNLLKHYVFCLHQAYLLFKIIGQDERLGSEHIPIFGRWDDLPTPQLYELFEEIWKISQDELCLSEFCDRMKSEKREVRRDELLLYLRYIHLEVFTRIQRVWIEHGLAPEEELTQLASEFRKPKPTASKLLELATLAEAEIESFSEVMSLASRQVSEGQRLSHEYHFRDAFSETLKRNQKFLLMDFPRVYVEQLDKLLWPEWYAACFSKSFHNPSMWSHYGDGHKGVCLIFDTSDSTSGSSLDIYTPPKNRVKSGGPSKEEREYSSMQLSDISYSARPVTIDFFRNIGVLPLPSLMRLWYTDEGGNVSGCADHFSTNSGVDSWREKHWADFLSDITSKSKDWEYEQESRLIVHGLIDLALDKRRRTLSYRFESLTGIIFGIRTSDEDKVRIMDIIQRKCLENERTDFGFFQAYYSPKHEDIRKFKLQVF
;
A
#
# COMPACT_ATOMS: atom_id res chain seq x y z
N MET A 1 27.87 -17.23 13.54
CA MET A 1 26.51 -16.92 13.06
C MET A 1 26.25 -15.45 13.31
N ALA A 2 25.68 -14.76 12.31
CA ALA A 2 25.19 -13.40 12.51
C ALA A 2 24.00 -13.40 13.48
N LYS A 3 23.78 -12.26 14.14
CA LYS A 3 22.68 -12.07 15.10
C LYS A 3 21.71 -11.03 14.55
N ALA A 4 20.42 -11.28 14.69
CA ALA A 4 19.35 -10.31 14.45
C ALA A 4 18.68 -9.94 15.77
N TYR A 5 18.47 -8.64 15.98
CA TYR A 5 17.94 -8.08 17.22
C TYR A 5 16.52 -7.55 16.99
N ARG A 6 15.55 -7.96 17.81
CA ARG A 6 14.16 -7.48 17.71
C ARG A 6 13.72 -6.85 19.01
N PHE A 7 13.53 -5.54 18.99
CA PHE A 7 13.00 -4.78 20.11
C PHE A 7 11.48 -4.97 20.22
N ARG A 8 10.99 -5.17 21.45
CA ARG A 8 9.57 -5.37 21.75
C ARG A 8 9.21 -4.85 23.14
N SER A 9 8.06 -4.20 23.26
CA SER A 9 7.42 -3.96 24.57
C SER A 9 7.02 -5.28 25.23
N SER A 10 7.21 -5.39 26.55
CA SER A 10 6.78 -6.54 27.35
C SER A 10 5.28 -6.84 27.20
N LYS A 11 4.46 -5.82 26.90
CA LYS A 11 3.02 -5.97 26.63
C LYS A 11 2.73 -6.98 25.52
N TYR A 12 3.45 -6.90 24.39
CA TYR A 12 3.22 -7.81 23.26
C TYR A 12 3.72 -9.23 23.56
N LEU A 13 4.75 -9.35 24.39
CA LEU A 13 5.34 -10.63 24.76
C LEU A 13 4.48 -11.42 25.76
N LEU A 14 3.87 -10.73 26.73
CA LEU A 14 3.26 -11.36 27.90
C LEU A 14 1.72 -11.30 27.94
N CYS A 15 1.11 -10.28 27.34
CA CYS A 15 -0.31 -10.00 27.54
C CYS A 15 -1.19 -10.46 26.37
N ASP A 16 -2.47 -10.71 26.67
CA ASP A 16 -3.50 -10.93 25.67
C ASP A 16 -3.79 -9.66 24.86
N PRO A 17 -4.17 -9.80 23.58
CA PRO A 17 -4.36 -11.05 22.83
C PRO A 17 -3.08 -11.63 22.20
N TYR A 18 -1.90 -11.04 22.46
CA TYR A 18 -0.66 -11.30 21.71
C TYR A 18 0.08 -12.55 22.19
N ARG A 19 0.62 -12.51 23.42
CA ARG A 19 1.47 -13.56 24.02
C ARG A 19 2.58 -14.08 23.08
N GLU A 20 3.32 -13.17 22.44
CA GLU A 20 4.28 -13.51 21.36
C GLU A 20 5.34 -14.54 21.79
N LEU A 21 5.85 -14.46 23.02
CA LEU A 21 6.85 -15.42 23.52
C LEU A 21 6.26 -16.81 23.70
N GLU A 22 5.10 -16.91 24.36
CA GLU A 22 4.44 -18.20 24.60
C GLU A 22 4.12 -18.90 23.28
N ARG A 23 3.61 -18.14 22.31
CA ARG A 23 3.19 -18.64 21.00
C ARG A 23 4.34 -18.79 20.00
N GLN A 24 5.53 -18.26 20.31
CA GLN A 24 6.70 -18.22 19.44
C GLN A 24 6.42 -17.54 18.11
N THR A 25 5.83 -16.34 18.18
CA THR A 25 5.36 -15.65 16.99
C THR A 25 6.02 -14.30 16.74
N VAL A 26 6.12 -13.94 15.46
CA VAL A 26 6.55 -12.64 14.95
C VAL A 26 5.37 -12.02 14.20
N TYR A 27 4.97 -10.82 14.60
CA TYR A 27 4.03 -10.00 13.83
C TYR A 27 4.71 -9.29 12.66
N PHE A 28 4.08 -9.35 11.48
CA PHE A 28 4.47 -8.66 10.26
C PHE A 28 3.56 -7.44 10.07
N SER A 29 4.15 -6.25 10.19
CA SER A 29 3.48 -4.96 10.07
C SER A 29 3.12 -4.66 8.61
N SER A 30 1.97 -4.01 8.38
CA SER A 30 1.68 -3.40 7.08
C SER A 30 2.47 -2.10 6.89
N PRO A 31 2.56 -1.55 5.66
CA PRO A 31 3.33 -0.33 5.41
C PRO A 31 2.88 0.86 6.27
N GLU A 32 1.57 0.98 6.53
CA GLU A 32 1.00 2.06 7.35
C GLU A 32 1.35 1.94 8.84
N GLU A 33 1.88 0.78 9.27
CA GLU A 33 2.34 0.54 10.64
C GLU A 33 3.86 0.77 10.79
N LEU A 34 4.57 1.13 9.72
CA LEU A 34 6.00 1.45 9.73
C LEU A 34 6.25 2.92 10.11
N ASN A 35 7.46 3.19 10.58
CA ASN A 35 7.82 4.44 11.26
C ASN A 35 8.27 5.57 10.32
N ASP A 36 8.89 5.24 9.19
CA ASP A 36 9.34 6.25 8.23
C ASP A 36 8.15 6.67 7.34
N PRO A 37 7.71 7.93 7.38
CA PRO A 37 6.62 8.40 6.52
C PRO A 37 6.96 8.37 5.03
N MET A 38 8.24 8.24 4.68
CA MET A 38 8.70 8.08 3.30
C MET A 38 8.69 6.63 2.82
N GLU A 39 8.56 5.65 3.73
CA GLU A 39 8.45 4.25 3.35
C GLU A 39 7.13 3.97 2.64
N GLY A 40 7.21 3.37 1.46
CA GLY A 40 6.06 3.16 0.58
C GLY A 40 5.68 4.40 -0.24
N LEU A 41 6.36 5.54 -0.06
CA LEU A 41 6.16 6.74 -0.86
C LEU A 41 6.92 6.60 -2.18
N ARG A 42 6.31 5.84 -3.09
CA ARG A 42 6.85 5.55 -4.42
C ARG A 42 6.84 6.79 -5.29
N ASP A 43 7.95 6.98 -5.99
CA ASP A 43 8.01 7.96 -7.05
C ASP A 43 7.40 7.39 -8.34
N ILE A 44 6.08 7.46 -8.44
CA ILE A 44 5.34 6.92 -9.58
C ILE A 44 5.15 8.01 -10.63
N VAL A 45 5.48 7.66 -11.86
CA VAL A 45 5.24 8.48 -13.05
C VAL A 45 4.33 7.75 -14.02
N TRP A 46 3.51 8.50 -14.74
CA TRP A 46 2.69 8.00 -15.85
C TRP A 46 3.30 8.50 -17.15
N CYS A 47 3.95 7.59 -17.89
CA CYS A 47 4.62 7.88 -19.16
C CYS A 47 4.19 6.87 -20.22
N GLY A 48 3.55 7.30 -21.30
CA GLY A 48 2.95 6.35 -22.23
C GLY A 48 2.32 6.99 -23.47
N ASP A 49 1.82 6.12 -24.33
CA ASP A 49 1.07 6.48 -25.54
C ASP A 49 -0.41 6.74 -25.26
N SER A 50 -1.15 7.15 -26.29
CA SER A 50 -2.57 7.49 -26.17
C SER A 50 -3.46 6.31 -25.75
N ILE A 51 -3.03 5.06 -25.99
CA ILE A 51 -3.82 3.86 -25.65
C ILE A 51 -3.87 3.70 -24.13
N VAL A 52 -2.72 3.70 -23.46
CA VAL A 52 -2.67 3.54 -22.00
C VAL A 52 -3.29 4.74 -21.25
N TRP A 53 -3.17 5.95 -21.80
CA TRP A 53 -3.88 7.12 -21.27
C TRP A 53 -5.39 7.00 -21.42
N GLY A 54 -5.88 6.59 -22.59
CA GLY A 54 -7.31 6.34 -22.85
C GLY A 54 -7.86 5.29 -21.90
N ASN A 55 -7.14 4.18 -21.72
CA ASN A 55 -7.53 3.09 -20.84
C ASN A 55 -7.48 3.47 -19.35
N LEU A 56 -6.56 4.33 -18.91
CA LEU A 56 -6.57 4.89 -17.55
C LEU A 56 -7.83 5.73 -17.30
N LEU A 57 -8.24 6.54 -18.27
CA LEU A 57 -9.47 7.35 -18.17
C LEU A 57 -10.72 6.47 -18.23
N LYS A 58 -10.76 5.45 -19.10
CA LYS A 58 -11.86 4.46 -19.15
C LYS A 58 -12.00 3.74 -17.81
N HIS A 59 -10.87 3.33 -17.21
CA HIS A 59 -10.84 2.73 -15.88
C HIS A 59 -11.33 3.67 -14.77
N TYR A 60 -10.98 4.96 -14.85
CA TYR A 60 -11.46 5.97 -13.91
C TYR A 60 -12.99 6.13 -13.97
N VAL A 61 -13.54 6.30 -15.19
CA VAL A 61 -14.99 6.41 -15.43
C VAL A 61 -15.70 5.14 -14.95
N PHE A 62 -15.13 3.97 -15.24
CA PHE A 62 -15.64 2.68 -14.77
C PHE A 62 -15.72 2.63 -13.24
N CYS A 63 -14.62 2.94 -12.54
CA CYS A 63 -14.58 2.89 -11.08
C CYS A 63 -15.58 3.88 -10.45
N LEU A 64 -15.72 5.08 -11.02
CA LEU A 64 -16.68 6.07 -10.54
C LEU A 64 -18.12 5.62 -10.76
N HIS A 65 -18.41 5.05 -11.92
CA HIS A 65 -19.72 4.46 -12.22
C HIS A 65 -20.07 3.35 -11.23
N GLN A 66 -19.14 2.43 -10.95
CA GLN A 66 -19.36 1.35 -9.98
C GLN A 66 -19.55 1.87 -8.55
N ALA A 67 -18.80 2.89 -8.14
CA ALA A 67 -19.00 3.52 -6.83
C ALA A 67 -20.37 4.22 -6.73
N TYR A 68 -20.84 4.84 -7.82
CA TYR A 68 -22.18 5.43 -7.89
C TYR A 68 -23.29 4.37 -7.90
N LEU A 69 -23.10 3.26 -8.62
CA LEU A 69 -23.99 2.10 -8.56
C LEU A 69 -24.12 1.58 -7.12
N LEU A 70 -22.99 1.38 -6.44
CA LEU A 70 -22.99 0.93 -5.06
C LEU A 70 -23.72 1.93 -4.14
N PHE A 71 -23.45 3.23 -4.29
CA PHE A 71 -24.16 4.29 -3.57
C PHE A 71 -25.68 4.19 -3.74
N LYS A 72 -26.17 3.87 -4.93
CA LYS A 72 -27.61 3.71 -5.19
C LYS A 72 -28.21 2.51 -4.48
N ILE A 73 -27.41 1.48 -4.20
CA ILE A 73 -27.83 0.30 -3.47
C ILE A 73 -27.82 0.54 -1.96
N ILE A 74 -26.74 1.12 -1.42
CA ILE A 74 -26.51 1.23 0.03
C ILE A 74 -26.97 2.57 0.64
N GLY A 75 -27.23 3.59 -0.19
CA GLY A 75 -27.59 4.92 0.27
C GLY A 75 -26.56 5.54 1.22
N GLN A 76 -26.93 5.68 2.51
CA GLN A 76 -26.04 6.16 3.58
C GLN A 76 -25.80 5.13 4.68
N ASP A 77 -26.28 3.91 4.49
CA ASP A 77 -26.24 2.87 5.54
C ASP A 77 -24.81 2.42 5.81
N GLU A 78 -23.95 2.46 4.79
CA GLU A 78 -22.53 2.18 4.87
C GLU A 78 -21.69 3.33 4.28
N ARG A 79 -20.48 3.54 4.82
CA ARG A 79 -19.58 4.60 4.38
C ARG A 79 -18.81 4.16 3.14
N LEU A 80 -18.91 4.91 2.05
CA LEU A 80 -17.98 4.77 0.92
C LEU A 80 -16.56 5.24 1.26
N GLY A 81 -15.59 4.49 0.76
CA GLY A 81 -14.17 4.64 1.05
C GLY A 81 -13.30 3.95 0.01
N SER A 82 -12.01 3.81 0.31
CA SER A 82 -11.00 3.20 -0.56
C SER A 82 -11.36 1.77 -1.00
N GLU A 83 -11.89 0.98 -0.07
CA GLU A 83 -12.32 -0.41 -0.23
C GLU A 83 -13.50 -0.58 -1.20
N HIS A 84 -14.21 0.52 -1.49
CA HIS A 84 -15.37 0.55 -2.36
C HIS A 84 -15.03 0.99 -3.79
N ILE A 85 -13.77 1.36 -4.06
CA ILE A 85 -13.30 1.63 -5.43
C ILE A 85 -12.83 0.30 -6.03
N PRO A 86 -13.48 -0.22 -7.09
CA PRO A 86 -13.13 -1.50 -7.67
C PRO A 86 -11.91 -1.38 -8.58
N ILE A 87 -10.73 -1.10 -8.00
CA ILE A 87 -9.49 -0.83 -8.74
C ILE A 87 -8.99 -2.02 -9.56
N PHE A 88 -9.39 -3.24 -9.19
CA PHE A 88 -9.11 -4.47 -9.94
C PHE A 88 -10.29 -4.88 -10.85
N GLY A 89 -11.31 -4.04 -10.91
CA GLY A 89 -12.54 -4.31 -11.63
C GLY A 89 -12.31 -4.35 -13.14
N ARG A 90 -13.16 -5.12 -13.81
CA ARG A 90 -13.03 -5.49 -15.21
C ARG A 90 -14.28 -5.03 -15.93
N TRP A 91 -14.19 -3.99 -16.76
CA TRP A 91 -15.34 -3.52 -17.52
C TRP A 91 -15.77 -4.52 -18.60
N ASP A 92 -14.88 -5.42 -19.02
CA ASP A 92 -15.14 -6.51 -19.96
C ASP A 92 -15.72 -7.78 -19.30
N ASP A 93 -15.99 -7.75 -17.99
CA ASP A 93 -16.47 -8.89 -17.20
C ASP A 93 -17.56 -8.45 -16.21
N LEU A 94 -18.45 -7.56 -16.68
CA LEU A 94 -19.60 -7.10 -15.90
C LEU A 94 -20.66 -8.21 -15.78
N PRO A 95 -21.38 -8.33 -14.64
CA PRO A 95 -22.28 -9.45 -14.37
C PRO A 95 -23.43 -9.63 -15.37
N THR A 96 -23.80 -8.58 -16.09
CA THR A 96 -24.91 -8.61 -17.07
C THR A 96 -24.57 -7.80 -18.32
N PRO A 97 -25.09 -8.19 -19.50
CA PRO A 97 -24.95 -7.40 -20.72
C PRO A 97 -25.49 -5.98 -20.60
N GLN A 98 -26.58 -5.78 -19.86
CA GLN A 98 -27.19 -4.45 -19.66
C GLN A 98 -26.25 -3.50 -18.92
N LEU A 99 -25.53 -3.99 -17.91
CA LEU A 99 -24.52 -3.18 -17.21
C LEU A 99 -23.33 -2.83 -18.11
N TYR A 100 -22.95 -3.75 -19.00
CA TYR A 100 -21.91 -3.51 -19.99
C TYR A 100 -22.34 -2.42 -20.99
N GLU A 101 -23.51 -2.55 -21.59
CA GLU A 101 -24.07 -1.58 -22.54
C GLU A 101 -24.22 -0.19 -21.90
N LEU A 102 -24.73 -0.13 -20.67
CA LEU A 102 -24.85 1.11 -19.91
C LEU A 102 -23.49 1.78 -19.68
N PHE A 103 -22.47 0.99 -19.31
CA PHE A 103 -21.12 1.52 -19.11
C PHE A 103 -20.48 2.01 -20.41
N GLU A 104 -20.61 1.26 -21.51
CA GLU A 104 -20.06 1.68 -22.80
C GLU A 104 -20.73 2.97 -23.31
N GLU A 105 -22.02 3.16 -23.08
CA GLU A 105 -22.72 4.41 -23.36
C GLU A 105 -22.14 5.59 -22.54
N ILE A 106 -21.99 5.40 -21.22
CA ILE A 106 -21.36 6.39 -20.33
C ILE A 106 -19.96 6.75 -20.82
N TRP A 107 -19.15 5.74 -21.15
CA TRP A 107 -17.78 5.93 -21.62
C TRP A 107 -17.75 6.73 -22.92
N LYS A 108 -18.53 6.31 -23.93
CA LYS A 108 -18.56 6.97 -25.24
C LYS A 108 -18.97 8.43 -25.14
N ILE A 109 -20.03 8.72 -24.41
CA ILE A 109 -20.49 10.09 -24.17
C ILE A 109 -19.41 10.91 -23.47
N SER A 110 -18.76 10.34 -22.45
CA SER A 110 -17.69 11.03 -21.71
C SER A 110 -16.47 11.29 -22.60
N GLN A 111 -16.09 10.33 -23.44
CA GLN A 111 -14.99 10.44 -24.38
C GLN A 111 -15.23 11.56 -25.39
N ASP A 112 -16.41 11.58 -26.01
CA ASP A 112 -16.78 12.52 -27.06
C ASP A 112 -16.96 13.95 -26.52
N GLU A 113 -17.77 14.12 -25.47
CA GLU A 113 -18.13 15.46 -24.96
C GLU A 113 -16.99 16.16 -24.20
N LEU A 114 -16.04 15.41 -23.65
CA LEU A 114 -14.92 15.95 -22.88
C LEU A 114 -13.61 16.01 -23.69
N CYS A 115 -13.65 15.66 -24.98
CA CYS A 115 -12.47 15.61 -25.86
C CYS A 115 -11.31 14.79 -25.26
N LEU A 116 -11.64 13.63 -24.67
CA LEU A 116 -10.64 12.82 -23.97
C LEU A 116 -9.61 12.23 -24.95
N SER A 117 -10.01 11.98 -26.19
CA SER A 117 -9.11 11.50 -27.25
C SER A 117 -8.02 12.54 -27.56
N GLU A 118 -8.40 13.81 -27.74
CA GLU A 118 -7.45 14.91 -27.96
C GLU A 118 -6.53 15.14 -26.76
N PHE A 119 -7.06 14.96 -25.55
CA PHE A 119 -6.23 14.97 -24.34
C PHE A 119 -5.20 13.85 -24.38
N CYS A 120 -5.60 12.60 -24.63
CA CYS A 120 -4.68 11.46 -24.72
C CYS A 120 -3.61 11.67 -25.81
N ASP A 121 -3.99 12.28 -26.93
CA ASP A 121 -3.07 12.63 -28.01
C ASP A 121 -2.02 13.68 -27.63
N ARG A 122 -2.30 14.55 -26.68
CA ARG A 122 -1.35 15.54 -26.13
C ARG A 122 -0.50 14.98 -25.01
N MET A 123 -1.06 14.03 -24.27
CA MET A 123 -0.33 13.33 -23.22
C MET A 123 0.64 12.29 -23.79
N LYS A 124 0.48 11.87 -25.05
CA LYS A 124 1.34 10.88 -25.69
C LYS A 124 2.78 11.40 -25.75
N SER A 125 3.66 10.75 -24.99
CA SER A 125 5.09 11.02 -25.03
C SER A 125 5.81 9.92 -24.29
N GLU A 126 6.92 9.44 -24.87
CA GLU A 126 7.81 8.49 -24.20
C GLU A 126 8.76 9.17 -23.20
N LYS A 127 8.73 10.51 -23.10
CA LYS A 127 9.63 11.29 -22.24
C LYS A 127 8.91 12.11 -21.18
N ARG A 128 7.58 12.25 -21.27
CA ARG A 128 6.83 13.10 -20.35
C ARG A 128 6.43 12.29 -19.13
N GLU A 129 7.02 12.64 -18.00
CA GLU A 129 6.71 12.04 -16.70
C GLU A 129 5.62 12.84 -15.99
N VAL A 130 4.38 12.36 -16.05
CA VAL A 130 3.29 12.92 -15.23
C VAL A 130 3.40 12.34 -13.83
N ARG A 131 3.45 13.18 -12.79
CA ARG A 131 3.47 12.73 -11.38
C ARG A 131 2.07 12.73 -10.77
N ARG A 132 1.97 12.12 -9.58
CA ARG A 132 0.69 11.89 -8.86
C ARG A 132 -0.19 13.13 -8.74
N ASP A 133 0.36 14.28 -8.37
CA ASP A 133 -0.44 15.52 -8.20
C ASP A 133 -0.94 16.09 -9.52
N GLU A 134 -0.16 15.95 -10.59
CA GLU A 134 -0.53 16.39 -11.93
C GLU A 134 -1.64 15.48 -12.49
N LEU A 135 -1.53 14.16 -12.31
CA LEU A 135 -2.62 13.23 -12.63
C LEU A 135 -3.89 13.57 -11.84
N LEU A 136 -3.76 13.82 -10.53
CA LEU A 136 -4.90 14.20 -9.69
C LEU A 136 -5.54 15.51 -10.15
N LEU A 137 -4.75 16.47 -10.63
CA LEU A 137 -5.24 17.71 -11.20
C LEU A 137 -6.10 17.44 -12.45
N TYR A 138 -5.63 16.59 -13.36
CA TYR A 138 -6.40 16.21 -14.57
C TYR A 138 -7.71 15.52 -14.23
N LEU A 139 -7.67 14.54 -13.32
CA LEU A 139 -8.87 13.82 -12.91
C LEU A 139 -9.88 14.74 -12.22
N ARG A 140 -9.44 15.63 -11.33
CA ARG A 140 -10.31 16.64 -10.70
C ARG A 140 -10.97 17.57 -11.71
N TYR A 141 -10.26 17.88 -12.79
CA TYR A 141 -10.78 18.77 -13.83
C TYR A 141 -11.97 18.17 -14.57
N ILE A 142 -11.89 16.87 -14.90
CA ILE A 142 -12.96 16.16 -15.60
C ILE A 142 -14.01 15.55 -14.66
N HIS A 143 -13.72 15.44 -13.36
CA HIS A 143 -14.49 14.63 -12.41
C HIS A 143 -15.99 14.95 -12.38
N LEU A 144 -16.35 16.20 -12.14
CA LEU A 144 -17.76 16.60 -12.04
C LEU A 144 -18.48 16.45 -13.38
N GLU A 145 -17.78 16.67 -14.48
CA GLU A 145 -18.34 16.51 -15.81
C GLU A 145 -18.62 15.04 -16.09
N VAL A 146 -17.67 14.14 -15.83
CA VAL A 146 -17.87 12.67 -15.92
C VAL A 146 -19.02 12.22 -15.01
N PHE A 147 -19.03 12.67 -13.75
CA PHE A 147 -20.09 12.32 -12.80
C PHE A 147 -21.48 12.74 -13.30
N THR A 148 -21.58 13.93 -13.89
CA THR A 148 -22.82 14.42 -14.52
C THR A 148 -23.27 13.52 -15.68
N ARG A 149 -22.34 13.00 -16.50
CA ARG A 149 -22.69 12.07 -17.60
C ARG A 149 -23.20 10.75 -17.07
N ILE A 150 -22.56 10.21 -16.03
CA ILE A 150 -23.04 9.00 -15.34
C ILE A 150 -24.49 9.19 -14.89
N GLN A 151 -24.78 10.29 -14.19
CA GLN A 151 -26.15 10.59 -13.72
C GLN A 151 -27.13 10.78 -14.88
N ARG A 152 -26.72 11.46 -15.95
CA ARG A 152 -27.56 11.68 -17.14
C ARG A 152 -27.98 10.37 -17.80
N VAL A 153 -27.02 9.49 -18.08
CA VAL A 153 -27.32 8.17 -18.68
C VAL A 153 -28.22 7.35 -17.76
N TRP A 154 -27.99 7.39 -16.45
CA TRP A 154 -28.87 6.72 -15.49
C TRP A 154 -30.31 7.25 -15.52
N ILE A 155 -30.51 8.56 -15.65
CA ILE A 155 -31.85 9.17 -15.77
C ILE A 155 -32.51 8.77 -17.10
N GLU A 156 -31.76 8.82 -18.21
CA GLU A 156 -32.25 8.44 -19.55
C GLU A 156 -32.72 6.97 -19.60
N HIS A 157 -32.09 6.10 -18.81
CA HIS A 157 -32.49 4.69 -18.64
C HIS A 157 -33.51 4.46 -17.50
N GLY A 158 -34.01 5.52 -16.85
CA GLY A 158 -35.01 5.43 -15.78
C GLY A 158 -34.50 4.83 -14.46
N LEU A 159 -33.18 4.81 -14.25
CA LEU A 159 -32.49 4.28 -13.07
C LEU A 159 -32.32 5.33 -11.95
N ALA A 160 -32.54 6.61 -12.25
CA ALA A 160 -32.45 7.72 -11.31
C ALA A 160 -33.49 8.81 -11.62
N PRO A 161 -33.93 9.59 -10.62
CA PRO A 161 -34.90 10.67 -10.80
C PRO A 161 -34.27 11.94 -11.44
N GLU A 162 -35.04 12.69 -12.22
CA GLU A 162 -34.56 13.90 -12.93
C GLU A 162 -34.07 15.01 -11.98
N GLU A 163 -34.62 15.09 -10.77
CA GLU A 163 -34.26 16.11 -9.78
C GLU A 163 -32.78 16.03 -9.35
N GLU A 164 -32.15 14.88 -9.54
CA GLU A 164 -30.77 14.63 -9.12
C GLU A 164 -29.74 15.46 -9.89
N LEU A 165 -29.93 15.69 -11.19
CA LEU A 165 -29.08 16.59 -11.99
C LEU A 165 -29.22 18.05 -11.56
N THR A 166 -30.42 18.45 -11.16
CA THR A 166 -30.74 19.84 -10.79
C THR A 166 -30.08 20.22 -9.46
N GLN A 167 -30.03 19.28 -8.50
CA GLN A 167 -29.36 19.47 -7.21
C GLN A 167 -27.86 19.75 -7.39
N LEU A 168 -27.16 18.94 -8.18
CA LEU A 168 -25.73 19.11 -8.45
C LEU A 168 -25.40 20.45 -9.12
N ALA A 169 -26.18 20.79 -10.16
CA ALA A 169 -26.02 22.03 -10.92
C ALA A 169 -26.25 23.28 -10.06
N SER A 170 -27.10 23.18 -9.03
CA SER A 170 -27.38 24.26 -8.09
C SER A 170 -26.28 24.44 -7.02
N GLU A 171 -25.68 23.34 -6.57
CA GLU A 171 -24.69 23.32 -5.48
C GLU A 171 -23.27 23.72 -5.94
N PHE A 172 -22.88 23.35 -7.16
CA PHE A 172 -21.51 23.55 -7.68
C PHE A 172 -21.41 24.66 -8.72
N ARG A 173 -22.17 25.75 -8.54
CA ARG A 173 -22.25 26.94 -9.41
C ARG A 173 -20.89 27.65 -9.59
N LYS A 174 -19.96 27.03 -10.32
CA LYS A 174 -18.68 27.55 -10.82
C LYS A 174 -18.63 27.34 -12.34
N PRO A 175 -17.85 28.12 -13.08
CA PRO A 175 -17.86 28.07 -14.55
C PRO A 175 -17.57 26.64 -15.01
N LYS A 176 -18.39 26.14 -15.93
CA LYS A 176 -18.20 24.85 -16.59
C LYS A 176 -16.72 24.73 -17.00
N PRO A 177 -15.97 23.74 -16.50
CA PRO A 177 -14.70 23.41 -17.11
C PRO A 177 -15.00 22.92 -18.54
N THR A 178 -14.87 23.81 -19.52
CA THR A 178 -15.00 23.43 -20.92
C THR A 178 -13.86 22.47 -21.26
N ALA A 179 -14.10 21.49 -22.13
CA ALA A 179 -13.06 20.61 -22.69
C ALA A 179 -11.80 21.39 -23.16
N SER A 180 -11.98 22.66 -23.57
CA SER A 180 -10.91 23.59 -23.93
C SER A 180 -9.84 23.75 -22.84
N LYS A 181 -10.20 23.67 -21.56
CA LYS A 181 -9.30 24.04 -20.47
C LYS A 181 -8.57 22.85 -19.84
N LEU A 182 -9.08 21.63 -20.00
CA LEU A 182 -8.25 20.42 -19.86
C LEU A 182 -7.15 20.44 -20.93
N LEU A 183 -7.53 20.80 -22.16
CA LEU A 183 -6.62 20.91 -23.29
C LEU A 183 -5.60 22.04 -23.08
N GLU A 184 -6.00 23.19 -22.53
CA GLU A 184 -5.09 24.27 -22.11
C GLU A 184 -4.08 23.79 -21.05
N LEU A 185 -4.53 23.06 -20.02
CA LEU A 185 -3.64 22.51 -18.99
C LEU A 185 -2.64 21.51 -19.59
N ALA A 186 -3.08 20.64 -20.50
CA ALA A 186 -2.19 19.73 -21.22
C ALA A 186 -1.19 20.50 -22.09
N THR A 187 -1.64 21.55 -22.80
CA THR A 187 -0.77 22.42 -23.63
C THR A 187 0.27 23.16 -22.82
N LEU A 188 -0.12 23.70 -21.66
CA LEU A 188 0.79 24.40 -20.76
C LEU A 188 1.84 23.45 -20.16
N ALA A 189 1.44 22.20 -19.90
CA ALA A 189 2.35 21.18 -19.42
C ALA A 189 3.29 20.64 -20.51
N GLU A 190 2.85 20.57 -21.78
CA GLU A 190 3.71 20.25 -22.94
C GLU A 190 4.85 21.26 -23.12
N ALA A 191 4.68 22.52 -22.70
CA ALA A 191 5.67 23.57 -22.89
C ALA A 191 6.93 23.46 -21.98
N GLU A 192 7.15 22.31 -21.33
CA GLU A 192 8.33 21.97 -20.49
C GLU A 192 8.71 23.04 -19.46
N ILE A 193 7.73 23.72 -18.89
CA ILE A 193 7.98 24.62 -17.78
C ILE A 193 8.13 23.71 -16.53
N GLU A 194 9.37 23.34 -16.16
CA GLU A 194 9.65 22.56 -14.93
C GLU A 194 8.96 23.17 -13.69
N SER A 195 8.83 24.50 -13.65
CA SER A 195 8.13 25.21 -12.58
C SER A 195 6.60 25.03 -12.62
N PHE A 196 6.00 24.64 -13.74
CA PHE A 196 4.56 24.45 -13.87
C PHE A 196 4.08 23.24 -13.07
N SER A 197 4.76 22.08 -13.13
CA SER A 197 4.31 20.88 -12.40
C SER A 197 4.42 21.07 -10.87
N GLU A 198 5.53 21.64 -10.37
CA GLU A 198 5.69 21.91 -8.93
C GLU A 198 4.80 23.05 -8.41
N VAL A 199 4.73 24.19 -9.11
CA VAL A 199 3.91 25.33 -8.66
C VAL A 199 2.42 25.00 -8.79
N MET A 200 1.99 24.31 -9.85
CA MET A 200 0.59 23.91 -10.02
C MET A 200 0.20 22.78 -9.08
N SER A 201 1.08 21.82 -8.79
CA SER A 201 0.81 20.79 -7.78
C SER A 201 0.68 21.41 -6.39
N LEU A 202 1.58 22.33 -6.00
CA LEU A 202 1.49 23.07 -4.75
C LEU A 202 0.22 23.94 -4.68
N ALA A 203 -0.09 24.68 -5.73
CA ALA A 203 -1.31 25.50 -5.80
C ALA A 203 -2.57 24.63 -5.74
N SER A 204 -2.59 23.51 -6.46
CA SER A 204 -3.69 22.52 -6.44
C SER A 204 -3.85 21.90 -5.05
N ARG A 205 -2.75 21.51 -4.39
CA ARG A 205 -2.74 20.99 -3.01
C ARG A 205 -3.27 22.04 -2.04
N GLN A 206 -2.79 23.28 -2.09
CA GLN A 206 -3.25 24.36 -1.23
C GLN A 206 -4.73 24.68 -1.43
N VAL A 207 -5.19 24.80 -2.68
CA VAL A 207 -6.60 25.04 -2.99
C VAL A 207 -7.46 23.88 -2.52
N SER A 208 -7.00 22.63 -2.68
CA SER A 208 -7.79 21.45 -2.37
C SER A 208 -7.85 21.14 -0.88
N GLU A 209 -6.72 21.18 -0.18
CA GLU A 209 -6.71 21.05 1.29
C GLU A 209 -7.40 22.25 1.94
N GLY A 210 -7.16 23.45 1.43
CA GLY A 210 -7.85 24.66 1.88
C GLY A 210 -9.36 24.56 1.72
N GLN A 211 -9.86 24.12 0.56
CA GLN A 211 -11.29 23.90 0.33
C GLN A 211 -11.84 22.75 1.17
N ARG A 212 -11.11 21.63 1.31
CA ARG A 212 -11.54 20.47 2.11
C ARG A 212 -11.66 20.83 3.59
N LEU A 213 -10.64 21.49 4.15
CA LEU A 213 -10.61 21.91 5.55
C LEU A 213 -11.55 23.10 5.80
N SER A 214 -11.63 24.06 4.89
CA SER A 214 -12.64 25.15 4.96
C SER A 214 -14.05 24.57 4.94
N HIS A 215 -14.29 23.56 4.10
CA HIS A 215 -15.54 22.81 4.10
C HIS A 215 -15.74 22.04 5.42
N GLU A 216 -14.75 21.33 5.94
CA GLU A 216 -14.90 20.64 7.24
C GLU A 216 -15.06 21.60 8.44
N TYR A 217 -14.46 22.79 8.36
CA TYR A 217 -14.42 23.77 9.46
C TYR A 217 -15.64 24.69 9.49
N HIS A 218 -16.00 25.32 8.37
CA HIS A 218 -17.16 26.22 8.31
C HIS A 218 -18.49 25.48 8.30
N PHE A 219 -18.49 24.17 8.04
CA PHE A 219 -19.69 23.37 7.87
C PHE A 219 -19.96 22.47 9.09
N ARG A 220 -19.27 22.73 10.22
CA ARG A 220 -19.44 21.98 11.47
C ARG A 220 -20.77 22.29 12.19
N ASP A 221 -21.36 23.46 11.96
CA ASP A 221 -22.59 23.93 12.63
C ASP A 221 -23.76 24.30 11.69
N ALA A 222 -23.60 24.34 10.36
CA ALA A 222 -24.60 24.90 9.43
C ALA A 222 -25.21 23.91 8.42
N PHE A 223 -24.98 22.60 8.54
CA PHE A 223 -25.53 21.60 7.61
C PHE A 223 -26.44 20.59 8.33
N SER A 224 -27.71 20.94 8.42
CA SER A 224 -28.78 19.95 8.44
C SER A 224 -29.12 19.58 6.99
N GLU A 225 -29.04 18.28 6.68
CA GLU A 225 -29.87 17.53 5.71
C GLU A 225 -29.50 17.38 4.21
N THR A 226 -28.74 18.24 3.51
CA THR A 226 -28.75 18.15 2.02
C THR A 226 -27.63 17.34 1.33
N LEU A 227 -26.36 17.39 1.77
CA LEU A 227 -25.29 16.57 1.17
C LEU A 227 -24.80 15.50 2.15
N LYS A 228 -25.32 14.30 1.98
CA LYS A 228 -25.02 13.16 2.85
C LYS A 228 -23.61 12.63 2.54
N ARG A 229 -22.95 12.04 3.54
CA ARG A 229 -21.51 11.65 3.52
C ARG A 229 -21.03 10.97 2.24
N ASN A 230 -21.78 10.01 1.70
CA ASN A 230 -21.38 9.29 0.48
C ASN A 230 -21.44 10.16 -0.78
N GLN A 231 -22.32 11.17 -0.82
CA GLN A 231 -22.35 12.15 -1.91
C GLN A 231 -21.11 13.03 -1.87
N LYS A 232 -20.66 13.48 -0.68
CA LYS A 232 -19.37 14.18 -0.53
C LYS A 232 -18.21 13.35 -1.08
N PHE A 233 -18.17 12.06 -0.75
CA PHE A 233 -17.14 11.16 -1.25
C PHE A 233 -17.13 11.12 -2.79
N LEU A 234 -18.28 10.83 -3.40
CA LEU A 234 -18.42 10.75 -4.85
C LEU A 234 -18.09 12.08 -5.54
N LEU A 235 -18.46 13.21 -4.96
CA LEU A 235 -18.30 14.53 -5.58
C LEU A 235 -16.90 15.13 -5.43
N MET A 236 -16.21 14.83 -4.33
CA MET A 236 -14.99 15.54 -3.96
C MET A 236 -13.80 14.63 -3.68
N ASP A 237 -14.01 13.56 -2.91
CA ASP A 237 -12.90 12.74 -2.41
C ASP A 237 -12.48 11.66 -3.42
N PHE A 238 -13.39 11.22 -4.29
CA PHE A 238 -13.17 10.10 -5.22
C PHE A 238 -11.90 10.24 -6.07
N PRO A 239 -11.59 11.38 -6.74
CA PRO A 239 -10.39 11.47 -7.57
C PRO A 239 -9.10 11.19 -6.79
N ARG A 240 -9.00 11.74 -5.57
CA ARG A 240 -7.83 11.56 -4.69
C ARG A 240 -7.71 10.09 -4.28
N VAL A 241 -8.81 9.51 -3.81
CA VAL A 241 -8.82 8.13 -3.32
C VAL A 241 -8.55 7.16 -4.48
N TYR A 242 -9.08 7.39 -5.68
CA TYR A 242 -8.75 6.60 -6.87
C TYR A 242 -7.25 6.61 -7.17
N VAL A 243 -6.62 7.79 -7.21
CA VAL A 243 -5.18 7.92 -7.46
C VAL A 243 -4.35 7.24 -6.38
N GLU A 244 -4.75 7.32 -5.11
CA GLU A 244 -4.12 6.59 -4.00
C GLU A 244 -4.26 5.06 -4.13
N GLN A 245 -5.33 4.57 -4.76
CA GLN A 245 -5.53 3.14 -4.97
C GLN A 245 -4.76 2.59 -6.19
N LEU A 246 -4.33 3.42 -7.15
CA LEU A 246 -3.61 2.95 -8.35
C LEU A 246 -2.34 2.15 -8.01
N ASP A 247 -1.65 2.50 -6.93
CA ASP A 247 -0.47 1.79 -6.42
C ASP A 247 -0.70 0.28 -6.21
N LYS A 248 -1.96 -0.12 -5.94
CA LYS A 248 -2.35 -1.53 -5.75
C LYS A 248 -2.32 -2.36 -7.04
N LEU A 249 -2.28 -1.72 -8.20
CA LEU A 249 -2.15 -2.39 -9.50
C LEU A 249 -0.71 -2.78 -9.81
N LEU A 250 0.28 -2.12 -9.19
CA LEU A 250 1.69 -2.37 -9.43
C LEU A 250 2.13 -3.67 -8.74
N TRP A 251 1.96 -3.75 -7.42
CA TRP A 251 2.43 -4.88 -6.61
C TRP A 251 1.37 -5.32 -5.60
N PRO A 252 1.41 -6.59 -5.17
CA PRO A 252 0.52 -7.03 -4.11
C PRO A 252 0.85 -6.38 -2.77
N GLU A 253 -0.13 -6.42 -1.87
CA GLU A 253 0.04 -6.09 -0.46
C GLU A 253 1.23 -6.86 0.14
N TRP A 254 1.97 -6.19 1.01
CA TRP A 254 3.16 -6.72 1.66
C TRP A 254 3.21 -6.38 3.14
N TYR A 255 3.94 -7.20 3.87
CA TYR A 255 4.09 -7.09 5.31
C TYR A 255 5.54 -7.38 5.70
N ALA A 256 6.04 -6.68 6.72
CA ALA A 256 7.40 -6.87 7.18
C ALA A 256 7.52 -7.08 8.68
N ALA A 257 8.43 -7.98 9.05
CA ALA A 257 8.95 -8.08 10.40
C ALA A 257 10.36 -7.49 10.44
N CYS A 258 10.50 -6.37 11.14
CA CYS A 258 11.75 -5.62 11.21
C CYS A 258 12.66 -6.12 12.35
N PHE A 259 13.95 -6.17 12.07
CA PHE A 259 15.04 -6.53 12.96
C PHE A 259 16.15 -5.50 12.81
N SER A 260 17.07 -5.44 13.78
CA SER A 260 18.28 -4.64 13.72
C SER A 260 19.51 -5.53 13.76
N LYS A 261 20.60 -5.07 13.13
CA LYS A 261 21.93 -5.68 13.27
C LYS A 261 22.62 -5.33 14.59
N SER A 262 22.09 -4.35 15.34
CA SER A 262 22.70 -3.85 16.57
C SER A 262 21.66 -3.56 17.65
N PHE A 263 22.06 -3.72 18.92
CA PHE A 263 21.27 -3.28 20.07
C PHE A 263 21.86 -2.06 20.78
N HIS A 264 22.99 -1.53 20.28
CA HIS A 264 23.77 -0.51 20.98
C HIS A 264 23.13 0.89 20.95
N ASN A 265 22.33 1.20 19.94
CA ASN A 265 21.78 2.54 19.76
C ASN A 265 20.71 2.87 20.84
N PRO A 266 20.88 3.93 21.66
CA PRO A 266 19.90 4.30 22.69
C PRO A 266 18.52 4.70 22.14
N SER A 267 18.47 5.36 20.96
CA SER A 267 17.22 5.77 20.31
C SER A 267 16.36 4.57 19.95
N MET A 268 16.97 3.44 19.56
CA MET A 268 16.24 2.18 19.29
C MET A 268 15.50 1.68 20.53
N TRP A 269 16.12 1.76 21.71
CA TRP A 269 15.46 1.39 22.97
C TRP A 269 14.37 2.39 23.38
N SER A 270 14.53 3.66 23.02
CA SER A 270 13.51 4.68 23.26
C SER A 270 12.27 4.45 22.38
N HIS A 271 12.45 4.26 21.08
CA HIS A 271 11.36 4.10 20.12
C HIS A 271 10.73 2.71 20.16
N TYR A 272 11.54 1.66 20.10
CA TYR A 272 11.07 0.27 19.92
C TYR A 272 11.18 -0.58 21.19
N GLY A 273 12.02 -0.18 22.13
CA GLY A 273 12.15 -0.78 23.45
C GLY A 273 11.21 -0.20 24.51
N ASP A 274 10.09 0.41 24.10
CA ASP A 274 9.06 0.99 25.00
C ASP A 274 9.66 1.97 26.02
N GLY A 275 10.46 2.93 25.54
CA GLY A 275 11.20 3.83 26.41
C GLY A 275 12.14 3.09 27.37
N HIS A 276 12.89 2.11 26.90
CA HIS A 276 13.76 1.24 27.71
C HIS A 276 13.05 0.34 28.75
N LYS A 277 11.71 0.24 28.74
CA LYS A 277 10.95 -0.67 29.61
C LYS A 277 10.72 -2.06 28.99
N GLY A 278 10.84 -2.15 27.67
CA GLY A 278 10.73 -3.38 26.91
C GLY A 278 12.05 -4.15 26.87
N VAL A 279 12.12 -5.10 25.94
CA VAL A 279 13.25 -6.03 25.79
C VAL A 279 13.74 -6.06 24.35
N CYS A 280 14.90 -6.66 24.15
CA CYS A 280 15.46 -6.96 22.84
C CYS A 280 15.72 -8.47 22.74
N LEU A 281 15.02 -9.13 21.81
CA LEU A 281 15.15 -10.54 21.49
C LEU A 281 16.35 -10.75 20.56
N ILE A 282 17.17 -11.76 20.81
CA ILE A 282 18.37 -12.07 20.03
C ILE A 282 18.14 -13.34 19.24
N PHE A 283 18.15 -13.26 17.92
CA PHE A 283 18.02 -14.40 17.02
C PHE A 283 19.38 -14.77 16.41
N ASP A 284 19.71 -16.06 16.38
CA ASP A 284 20.70 -16.59 15.46
C ASP A 284 20.10 -16.70 14.07
N THR A 285 20.86 -16.27 13.08
CA THR A 285 20.49 -16.37 11.68
C THR A 285 21.38 -17.39 10.98
N SER A 286 20.82 -18.11 10.02
CA SER A 286 21.56 -19.01 9.16
C SER A 286 22.16 -18.24 7.99
N ASP A 287 23.39 -18.58 7.61
CA ASP A 287 24.02 -18.06 6.40
C ASP A 287 23.40 -18.78 5.18
N SER A 288 22.89 -17.99 4.23
CA SER A 288 22.39 -18.48 2.94
C SER A 288 23.22 -17.86 1.81
N THR A 289 23.09 -18.41 0.60
CA THR A 289 23.77 -17.90 -0.59
C THR A 289 23.45 -16.43 -0.90
N SER A 290 22.32 -15.90 -0.40
CA SER A 290 21.86 -14.52 -0.61
C SER A 290 21.93 -13.63 0.64
N GLY A 291 22.46 -14.12 1.77
CA GLY A 291 22.58 -13.35 3.02
C GLY A 291 22.09 -14.11 4.25
N SER A 292 21.81 -13.39 5.34
CA SER A 292 21.26 -14.00 6.56
C SER A 292 19.79 -14.39 6.39
N SER A 293 19.36 -15.46 7.06
CA SER A 293 17.99 -15.98 6.98
C SER A 293 17.47 -16.44 8.34
N LEU A 294 16.14 -16.47 8.48
CA LEU A 294 15.44 -16.99 9.65
C LEU A 294 14.34 -17.96 9.23
N ASP A 295 14.26 -19.10 9.92
CA ASP A 295 13.22 -20.10 9.67
C ASP A 295 11.89 -19.67 10.26
N ILE A 296 10.92 -19.44 9.38
CA ILE A 296 9.56 -19.05 9.73
C ILE A 296 8.58 -20.13 9.25
N TYR A 297 7.68 -20.53 10.13
CA TYR A 297 6.54 -21.37 9.78
C TYR A 297 5.52 -20.53 9.03
N THR A 298 5.27 -20.92 7.77
CA THR A 298 4.28 -20.31 6.92
C THR A 298 3.17 -21.35 6.69
N PRO A 299 1.89 -21.04 7.01
CA PRO A 299 0.80 -21.98 6.73
C PRO A 299 0.78 -22.36 5.24
N PRO A 300 0.57 -23.64 4.89
CA PRO A 300 0.57 -24.07 3.50
C PRO A 300 -0.53 -23.37 2.67
N LYS A 301 -0.19 -22.98 1.43
CA LYS A 301 -1.02 -22.17 0.52
C LYS A 301 -2.35 -22.82 0.07
N ASN A 302 -2.53 -24.13 0.27
CA ASN A 302 -3.71 -24.87 -0.18
C ASN A 302 -4.32 -25.70 0.98
N ARG A 303 -5.34 -25.16 1.67
CA ARG A 303 -6.27 -25.97 2.47
C ARG A 303 -7.57 -26.17 1.71
N VAL A 304 -7.56 -27.03 0.68
CA VAL A 304 -8.79 -27.75 0.33
C VAL A 304 -8.96 -28.80 1.42
N LYS A 305 -9.94 -28.60 2.30
CA LYS A 305 -10.28 -29.57 3.36
C LYS A 305 -10.79 -30.85 2.71
N SER A 306 -9.91 -31.84 2.57
CA SER A 306 -10.31 -33.23 2.36
C SER A 306 -9.56 -34.12 3.35
N GLY A 307 -10.22 -34.43 4.47
CA GLY A 307 -9.98 -35.65 5.25
C GLY A 307 -8.97 -35.60 6.41
N GLY A 308 -9.51 -35.58 7.64
CA GLY A 308 -8.87 -36.15 8.84
C GLY A 308 -7.83 -35.27 9.57
N PRO A 309 -7.68 -35.44 10.90
CA PRO A 309 -6.65 -34.77 11.68
C PRO A 309 -5.30 -35.44 11.41
N SER A 310 -4.59 -35.03 10.37
CA SER A 310 -3.17 -35.34 10.23
C SER A 310 -2.41 -34.53 11.29
N LYS A 311 -1.53 -35.16 12.06
CA LYS A 311 -0.51 -34.45 12.86
C LYS A 311 0.19 -33.46 11.94
N GLU A 312 -0.05 -32.17 12.14
CA GLU A 312 0.50 -31.10 11.31
C GLU A 312 2.02 -31.01 11.58
N GLU A 313 2.84 -31.60 10.73
CA GLU A 313 4.26 -31.25 10.70
C GLU A 313 4.37 -29.80 10.23
N ARG A 314 4.88 -28.92 11.10
CA ARG A 314 5.13 -27.52 10.76
C ARG A 314 6.26 -27.47 9.73
N GLU A 315 5.92 -27.22 8.47
CA GLU A 315 6.91 -26.95 7.43
C GLU A 315 7.44 -25.52 7.60
N TYR A 316 8.69 -25.38 8.06
CA TYR A 316 9.35 -24.08 8.17
C TYR A 316 10.05 -23.77 6.85
N SER A 317 9.82 -22.56 6.35
CA SER A 317 10.54 -22.02 5.20
C SER A 317 11.63 -21.07 5.69
N SER A 318 12.84 -21.24 5.16
CA SER A 318 13.93 -20.29 5.40
C SER A 318 13.64 -18.99 4.66
N MET A 319 13.38 -17.91 5.42
CA MET A 319 13.10 -16.59 4.88
C MET A 319 14.33 -15.71 4.96
N GLN A 320 14.68 -15.04 3.87
CA GLN A 320 15.80 -14.12 3.82
C GLN A 320 15.53 -12.85 4.64
N LEU A 321 16.53 -12.39 5.38
CA LEU A 321 16.57 -11.05 5.96
C LEU A 321 17.11 -10.08 4.92
N SER A 322 16.23 -9.24 4.37
CA SER A 322 16.59 -8.20 3.42
C SER A 322 17.11 -6.97 4.15
N ASP A 323 18.32 -6.54 3.84
CA ASP A 323 18.92 -5.35 4.42
C ASP A 323 18.29 -4.07 3.86
N ILE A 324 18.20 -3.04 4.72
CA ILE A 324 17.72 -1.72 4.31
C ILE A 324 18.84 -0.90 3.66
N SER A 325 18.52 -0.32 2.50
CA SER A 325 19.31 0.69 1.82
C SER A 325 18.90 2.09 2.29
N TYR A 326 19.84 2.82 2.89
CA TYR A 326 19.61 4.17 3.37
C TYR A 326 20.00 5.19 2.31
N SER A 327 19.04 5.55 1.46
CA SER A 327 19.26 6.43 0.31
C SER A 327 18.30 7.61 0.31
N ALA A 328 18.70 8.70 -0.34
CA ALA A 328 17.92 9.95 -0.34
C ALA A 328 16.92 10.03 -1.50
N ARG A 329 16.93 9.09 -2.46
CA ARG A 329 16.08 9.17 -3.66
C ARG A 329 15.33 7.86 -3.89
N PRO A 330 14.00 7.88 -3.89
CA PRO A 330 13.21 6.73 -4.31
C PRO A 330 13.49 6.39 -5.78
N VAL A 331 13.34 5.11 -6.13
CA VAL A 331 13.37 4.68 -7.53
C VAL A 331 12.11 5.19 -8.23
N THR A 332 12.28 5.82 -9.38
CA THR A 332 11.16 6.25 -10.23
C THR A 332 10.58 5.05 -10.96
N ILE A 333 9.27 4.84 -10.82
CA ILE A 333 8.53 3.70 -11.38
C ILE A 333 7.52 4.22 -12.39
N ASP A 334 7.66 3.79 -13.64
CA ASP A 334 6.65 4.05 -14.67
C ASP A 334 5.45 3.11 -14.46
N PHE A 335 4.31 3.70 -14.11
CA PHE A 335 3.06 3.01 -13.84
C PHE A 335 2.64 2.12 -15.01
N PHE A 336 2.62 2.66 -16.24
CA PHE A 336 2.08 1.95 -17.39
C PHE A 336 2.93 0.73 -17.78
N ARG A 337 4.21 0.72 -17.42
CA ARG A 337 5.11 -0.41 -17.69
C ARG A 337 5.27 -1.36 -16.50
N ASN A 338 4.59 -1.13 -15.38
CA ASN A 338 4.77 -1.90 -14.15
C ASN A 338 3.47 -2.41 -13.52
N ILE A 339 2.35 -2.45 -14.25
CA ILE A 339 1.12 -3.09 -13.75
C ILE A 339 1.37 -4.61 -13.65
N GLY A 340 1.46 -5.15 -12.42
CA GLY A 340 1.91 -6.53 -12.18
C GLY A 340 0.94 -7.43 -11.44
N VAL A 341 -0.16 -6.89 -10.91
CA VAL A 341 -1.13 -7.69 -10.13
C VAL A 341 -2.17 -8.39 -11.02
N LEU A 342 -2.43 -7.86 -12.22
CA LEU A 342 -3.43 -8.41 -13.13
C LEU A 342 -2.88 -9.62 -13.93
N PRO A 343 -3.69 -10.67 -14.16
CA PRO A 343 -3.33 -11.71 -15.11
C PRO A 343 -3.02 -11.14 -16.50
N LEU A 344 -1.98 -11.64 -17.17
CA LEU A 344 -1.53 -11.11 -18.45
C LEU A 344 -2.66 -10.94 -19.50
N PRO A 345 -3.60 -11.89 -19.70
CA PRO A 345 -4.70 -11.69 -20.65
C PRO A 345 -5.62 -10.52 -20.28
N SER A 346 -5.86 -10.31 -18.99
CA SER A 346 -6.66 -9.20 -18.45
C SER A 346 -5.93 -7.88 -18.63
N LEU A 347 -4.64 -7.86 -18.32
CA LEU A 347 -3.76 -6.71 -18.46
C LEU A 347 -3.69 -6.24 -19.92
N MET A 348 -3.41 -7.15 -20.85
CA MET A 348 -3.35 -6.85 -22.28
C MET A 348 -4.64 -6.23 -22.79
N ARG A 349 -5.78 -6.82 -22.44
CA ARG A 349 -7.10 -6.35 -22.91
C ARG A 349 -7.56 -5.04 -22.29
N LEU A 350 -7.29 -4.81 -21.00
CA LEU A 350 -7.81 -3.64 -20.30
C LEU A 350 -6.90 -2.43 -20.38
N TRP A 351 -5.58 -2.63 -20.40
CA TRP A 351 -4.62 -1.53 -20.31
C TRP A 351 -3.86 -1.29 -21.61
N TYR A 352 -3.55 -2.34 -22.37
CA TYR A 352 -2.62 -2.24 -23.49
C TYR A 352 -3.25 -2.37 -24.87
N THR A 353 -4.55 -2.61 -24.97
CA THR A 353 -5.24 -2.75 -26.26
C THR A 353 -6.33 -1.69 -26.36
N ASP A 354 -6.46 -1.04 -27.52
CA ASP A 354 -7.57 -0.13 -27.81
C ASP A 354 -8.77 -0.89 -28.43
N GLU A 355 -9.86 -0.17 -28.71
CA GLU A 355 -11.07 -0.76 -29.32
C GLU A 355 -10.82 -1.25 -30.77
N GLY A 356 -9.80 -0.73 -31.44
CA GLY A 356 -9.38 -1.14 -32.78
C GLY A 356 -8.48 -2.39 -32.79
N GLY A 357 -8.07 -2.88 -31.62
CA GLY A 357 -7.14 -4.01 -31.48
C GLY A 357 -5.66 -3.61 -31.61
N ASN A 358 -5.34 -2.32 -31.64
CA ASN A 358 -3.95 -1.85 -31.61
C ASN A 358 -3.38 -2.03 -30.21
N VAL A 359 -2.10 -2.40 -30.14
CA VAL A 359 -1.39 -2.65 -28.89
C VAL A 359 -0.44 -1.49 -28.56
N SER A 360 -0.45 -1.04 -27.31
CA SER A 360 0.43 0.00 -26.78
C SER A 360 1.90 -0.44 -26.76
N GLY A 361 2.81 0.48 -27.06
CA GLY A 361 4.25 0.25 -26.91
C GLY A 361 4.69 0.08 -25.46
N CYS A 362 3.84 0.45 -24.49
CA CYS A 362 4.09 0.14 -23.07
C CYS A 362 4.10 -1.37 -22.80
N ALA A 363 3.52 -2.19 -23.67
CA ALA A 363 3.47 -3.65 -23.57
C ALA A 363 4.61 -4.38 -24.30
N ASP A 364 5.57 -3.66 -24.90
CA ASP A 364 6.60 -4.25 -25.77
C ASP A 364 7.38 -5.40 -25.11
N HIS A 365 7.58 -5.32 -23.80
CA HIS A 365 8.27 -6.34 -23.01
C HIS A 365 7.50 -7.69 -22.96
N PHE A 366 6.20 -7.71 -23.24
CA PHE A 366 5.40 -8.94 -23.34
C PHE A 366 5.43 -9.60 -24.72
N SER A 367 6.11 -9.01 -25.70
CA SER A 367 6.15 -9.51 -27.09
C SER A 367 6.91 -10.84 -27.24
N THR A 368 7.77 -11.20 -26.28
CA THR A 368 8.56 -12.44 -26.30
C THR A 368 8.58 -13.08 -24.92
N ASN A 369 8.70 -14.42 -24.84
CA ASN A 369 8.80 -15.12 -23.56
C ASN A 369 10.02 -14.64 -22.74
N SER A 370 11.17 -14.43 -23.39
CA SER A 370 12.36 -13.87 -22.72
C SER A 370 12.14 -12.45 -22.20
N GLY A 371 11.34 -11.64 -22.91
CA GLY A 371 10.96 -10.31 -22.46
C GLY A 371 10.08 -10.34 -21.21
N VAL A 372 9.12 -11.28 -21.16
CA VAL A 372 8.24 -11.48 -20.01
C VAL A 372 9.06 -11.84 -18.75
N ASP A 373 10.01 -12.76 -18.88
CA ASP A 373 10.83 -13.19 -17.75
C ASP A 373 11.77 -12.07 -17.27
N SER A 374 12.45 -11.37 -18.19
CA SER A 374 13.29 -10.21 -17.85
C SER A 374 12.49 -9.09 -17.20
N TRP A 375 11.28 -8.81 -17.70
CA TRP A 375 10.38 -7.84 -17.09
C TRP A 375 9.98 -8.26 -15.68
N ARG A 376 9.62 -9.53 -15.47
CA ARG A 376 9.23 -10.05 -14.16
C ARG A 376 10.38 -9.95 -13.16
N GLU A 377 11.59 -10.30 -13.56
CA GLU A 377 12.79 -10.15 -12.72
C GLU A 377 13.01 -8.70 -12.31
N LYS A 378 12.95 -7.76 -13.27
CA LYS A 378 13.07 -6.33 -12.99
C LYS A 378 11.95 -5.83 -12.08
N HIS A 379 10.71 -6.17 -12.39
CA HIS A 379 9.53 -5.75 -11.64
C HIS A 379 9.60 -6.15 -10.15
N TRP A 380 10.07 -7.37 -9.84
CA TRP A 380 10.27 -7.80 -8.46
C TRP A 380 11.54 -7.23 -7.82
N ALA A 381 12.59 -6.95 -8.60
CA ALA A 381 13.77 -6.24 -8.09
C ALA A 381 13.42 -4.80 -7.68
N ASP A 382 12.64 -4.09 -8.50
CA ASP A 382 12.15 -2.74 -8.22
C ASP A 382 11.23 -2.74 -6.98
N PHE A 383 10.34 -3.73 -6.86
CA PHE A 383 9.52 -3.94 -5.65
C PHE A 383 10.36 -4.10 -4.39
N LEU A 384 11.34 -5.00 -4.42
CA LEU A 384 12.20 -5.25 -3.26
C LEU A 384 13.01 -4.01 -2.92
N SER A 385 13.54 -3.30 -3.92
CA SER A 385 14.27 -2.04 -3.74
C SER A 385 13.42 -0.97 -3.07
N ASP A 386 12.16 -0.81 -3.49
CA ASP A 386 11.20 0.14 -2.90
C ASP A 386 10.96 -0.14 -1.40
N ILE A 387 10.60 -1.38 -1.06
CA ILE A 387 10.22 -1.73 0.32
C ILE A 387 11.43 -1.96 1.25
N THR A 388 12.65 -1.91 0.70
CA THR A 388 13.91 -1.98 1.45
C THR A 388 14.69 -0.66 1.43
N SER A 389 14.05 0.44 1.03
CA SER A 389 14.66 1.77 1.06
C SER A 389 14.10 2.61 2.20
N LYS A 390 14.97 3.36 2.88
CA LYS A 390 14.60 4.33 3.93
C LYS A 390 15.40 5.62 3.82
N SER A 391 14.87 6.70 4.40
CA SER A 391 15.64 7.93 4.60
C SER A 391 16.91 7.66 5.42
N LYS A 392 17.96 8.43 5.11
CA LYS A 392 19.23 8.41 5.87
C LYS A 392 19.06 8.72 7.34
N ASP A 393 18.02 9.47 7.72
CA ASP A 393 17.74 9.78 9.12
C ASP A 393 17.51 8.52 9.97
N TRP A 394 17.12 7.40 9.35
CA TRP A 394 16.89 6.11 9.99
C TRP A 394 18.07 5.12 9.87
N GLU A 395 19.23 5.53 9.33
CA GLU A 395 20.40 4.66 9.15
C GLU A 395 20.89 4.02 10.45
N TYR A 396 20.68 4.72 11.57
CA TYR A 396 21.04 4.24 12.89
C TYR A 396 20.29 2.98 13.33
N GLU A 397 19.16 2.64 12.69
CA GLU A 397 18.38 1.43 12.96
C GLU A 397 19.11 0.17 12.51
N GLN A 398 20.00 0.27 11.52
CA GLN A 398 20.70 -0.87 10.90
C GLN A 398 19.73 -2.03 10.61
N GLU A 399 18.61 -1.68 9.97
CA GLU A 399 17.45 -2.53 9.86
C GLU A 399 17.64 -3.63 8.81
N SER A 400 17.06 -4.79 9.10
CA SER A 400 16.77 -5.83 8.14
C SER A 400 15.33 -6.34 8.31
N ARG A 401 14.73 -6.83 7.23
CA ARG A 401 13.32 -7.23 7.16
C ARG A 401 13.17 -8.67 6.72
N LEU A 402 12.29 -9.39 7.40
CA LEU A 402 11.59 -10.52 6.77
C LEU A 402 10.37 -9.95 6.06
N ILE A 403 10.18 -10.28 4.79
CA ILE A 403 9.12 -9.71 3.95
C ILE A 403 8.19 -10.84 3.47
N VAL A 404 6.90 -10.57 3.51
CA VAL A 404 5.87 -11.43 2.93
C VAL A 404 4.99 -10.60 2.02
N HIS A 405 4.69 -11.10 0.82
CA HIS A 405 3.82 -10.41 -0.14
C HIS A 405 2.85 -11.40 -0.82
N GLY A 406 1.71 -10.90 -1.32
CA GLY A 406 0.79 -11.68 -2.16
C GLY A 406 0.05 -12.84 -1.47
N LEU A 407 0.07 -12.91 -0.14
CA LEU A 407 -0.74 -13.86 0.62
C LEU A 407 -2.09 -13.22 0.95
N ILE A 408 -3.11 -13.48 0.11
CA ILE A 408 -4.49 -12.95 0.24
C ILE A 408 -5.02 -13.13 1.68
N ASP A 409 -4.72 -14.25 2.33
CA ASP A 409 -5.12 -14.54 3.70
C ASP A 409 -4.54 -13.56 4.74
N LEU A 410 -3.33 -13.01 4.51
CA LEU A 410 -2.72 -12.02 5.40
C LEU A 410 -3.32 -10.62 5.22
N ALA A 411 -3.81 -10.33 4.01
CA ALA A 411 -4.50 -9.09 3.72
C ALA A 411 -5.88 -9.03 4.38
N LEU A 412 -6.60 -10.17 4.40
CA LEU A 412 -7.96 -10.26 4.91
C LEU A 412 -8.06 -10.35 6.44
N ASP A 413 -7.06 -10.89 7.14
CA ASP A 413 -7.09 -11.04 8.60
C ASP A 413 -5.76 -10.63 9.26
N LYS A 414 -5.80 -9.51 10.00
CA LYS A 414 -4.66 -9.01 10.80
C LYS A 414 -4.10 -10.08 11.75
N ARG A 415 -4.93 -11.00 12.25
CA ARG A 415 -4.49 -12.08 13.15
C ARG A 415 -3.62 -13.12 12.43
N ARG A 416 -3.72 -13.23 11.11
CA ARG A 416 -2.90 -14.14 10.30
C ARG A 416 -1.53 -13.58 9.97
N ARG A 417 -1.30 -12.26 10.14
CA ARG A 417 0.02 -11.60 9.99
C ARG A 417 1.03 -11.95 11.09
N THR A 418 0.72 -12.95 11.90
CA THR A 418 1.53 -13.44 13.00
C THR A 418 2.04 -14.83 12.64
N LEU A 419 3.31 -14.91 12.23
CA LEU A 419 3.95 -16.18 11.82
C LEU A 419 4.84 -16.72 12.93
N SER A 420 5.07 -18.04 12.96
CA SER A 420 5.84 -18.66 14.05
C SER A 420 7.31 -18.84 13.67
N TYR A 421 8.24 -18.68 14.62
CA TYR A 421 9.67 -18.92 14.43
C TYR A 421 10.12 -20.19 15.18
N ARG A 422 11.24 -20.78 14.75
CA ARG A 422 11.89 -21.90 15.47
C ARG A 422 12.49 -21.42 16.80
N PHE A 423 12.16 -22.06 17.91
CA PHE A 423 12.66 -21.61 19.24
C PHE A 423 14.17 -21.60 19.32
N GLU A 424 14.82 -22.54 18.65
CA GLU A 424 16.27 -22.70 18.54
C GLU A 424 16.93 -21.43 18.02
N SER A 425 16.26 -20.71 17.11
CA SER A 425 16.76 -19.45 16.58
C SER A 425 16.77 -18.34 17.64
N LEU A 426 15.85 -18.31 18.60
CA LEU A 426 15.86 -17.32 19.68
C LEU A 426 16.90 -17.73 20.73
N THR A 427 17.99 -16.99 20.85
CA THR A 427 19.17 -17.40 21.66
C THR A 427 19.40 -16.57 22.91
N GLY A 428 18.73 -15.43 23.02
CA GLY A 428 18.79 -14.64 24.23
C GLY A 428 17.79 -13.50 24.27
N ILE A 429 17.68 -12.91 25.45
CA ILE A 429 16.85 -11.72 25.72
C ILE A 429 17.69 -10.72 26.50
N ILE A 430 17.67 -9.47 26.04
CA ILE A 430 18.24 -8.33 26.74
C ILE A 430 17.09 -7.53 27.34
N PHE A 431 17.03 -7.45 28.67
CA PHE A 431 16.09 -6.59 29.36
C PHE A 431 16.54 -5.14 29.24
N GLY A 432 15.64 -4.24 28.86
CA GLY A 432 15.88 -2.81 28.87
C GLY A 432 16.19 -2.28 30.26
N ILE A 433 16.83 -1.11 30.32
CA ILE A 433 17.30 -0.46 31.56
C ILE A 433 16.20 -0.38 32.62
N ARG A 434 14.96 -0.14 32.19
CA ARG A 434 13.79 0.09 33.05
C ARG A 434 12.76 -1.04 32.97
N THR A 435 13.14 -2.22 32.49
CA THR A 435 12.24 -3.38 32.51
C THR A 435 11.89 -3.73 33.95
N SER A 436 10.61 -3.90 34.25
CA SER A 436 10.15 -4.27 35.59
C SER A 436 10.66 -5.66 35.98
N ASP A 437 10.95 -5.86 37.26
CA ASP A 437 11.40 -7.19 37.72
C ASP A 437 10.30 -8.24 37.58
N GLU A 438 9.02 -7.84 37.71
CA GLU A 438 7.88 -8.71 37.43
C GLU A 438 7.89 -9.22 35.98
N ASP A 439 8.06 -8.33 34.99
CA ASP A 439 8.14 -8.73 33.58
C ASP A 439 9.36 -9.61 33.32
N LYS A 440 10.52 -9.30 33.93
CA LYS A 440 11.73 -10.12 33.80
C LYS A 440 11.47 -11.55 34.24
N VAL A 441 10.92 -11.73 35.45
CA VAL A 441 10.60 -13.06 36.01
C VAL A 441 9.62 -13.79 35.12
N ARG A 442 8.51 -13.15 34.70
CA ARG A 442 7.52 -13.77 33.81
C ARG A 442 8.11 -14.20 32.46
N ILE A 443 8.97 -13.37 31.87
CA ILE A 443 9.68 -13.72 30.62
C ILE A 443 10.61 -14.91 30.85
N MET A 444 11.37 -14.90 31.94
CA MET A 444 12.29 -15.98 32.30
C MET A 444 11.54 -17.30 32.49
N ASP A 445 10.41 -17.31 33.19
CA ASP A 445 9.58 -18.51 33.42
C ASP A 445 9.10 -19.13 32.09
N ILE A 446 8.66 -18.30 31.14
CA ILE A 446 8.22 -18.76 29.81
C ILE A 446 9.39 -19.42 29.06
N ILE A 447 10.54 -18.73 29.01
CA ILE A 447 11.71 -19.21 28.30
C ILE A 447 12.26 -20.48 28.95
N GLN A 448 12.26 -20.57 30.28
CA GLN A 448 12.70 -21.77 30.98
C GLN A 448 11.85 -22.99 30.67
N ARG A 449 10.52 -22.85 30.65
CA ARG A 449 9.63 -23.93 30.22
C ARG A 449 9.96 -24.38 28.80
N LYS A 450 10.14 -23.44 27.87
CA LYS A 450 10.52 -23.75 26.48
C LYS A 450 11.90 -24.41 26.38
N CYS A 451 12.87 -23.94 27.16
CA CYS A 451 14.18 -24.56 27.26
C CYS A 451 14.08 -26.01 27.75
N LEU A 452 13.28 -26.29 28.78
CA LEU A 452 13.02 -27.64 29.28
C LEU A 452 12.34 -28.52 28.21
N GLU A 453 11.31 -27.99 27.54
CA GLU A 453 10.59 -28.69 26.45
C GLU A 453 11.48 -29.04 25.25
N ASN A 454 12.55 -28.28 25.02
CA ASN A 454 13.47 -28.47 23.89
C ASN A 454 14.87 -28.95 24.34
N GLU A 455 15.01 -29.44 25.57
CA GLU A 455 16.27 -29.95 26.15
C GLU A 455 17.46 -28.98 26.01
N ARG A 456 17.19 -27.69 26.11
CA ARG A 456 18.15 -26.61 25.85
C ARG A 456 18.66 -25.96 27.14
N THR A 457 19.97 -25.86 27.31
CA THR A 457 20.61 -25.30 28.51
C THR A 457 21.39 -24.00 28.26
N ASP A 458 21.49 -23.53 27.02
CA ASP A 458 22.42 -22.47 26.62
C ASP A 458 21.76 -21.10 26.31
N PHE A 459 20.59 -20.82 26.89
CA PHE A 459 19.88 -19.56 26.66
C PHE A 459 20.47 -18.38 27.44
N GLY A 460 20.65 -17.22 26.80
CA GLY A 460 21.26 -16.05 27.42
C GLY A 460 20.25 -14.99 27.91
N PHE A 461 20.22 -14.73 29.22
CA PHE A 461 19.57 -13.52 29.76
C PHE A 461 20.60 -12.41 30.01
N PHE A 462 20.25 -11.19 29.62
CA PHE A 462 21.13 -10.03 29.74
C PHE A 462 20.36 -8.81 30.26
N GLN A 463 21.07 -7.89 30.90
CA GLN A 463 20.54 -6.60 31.31
C GLN A 463 21.27 -5.48 30.55
N ALA A 464 20.50 -4.58 29.94
CA ALA A 464 21.01 -3.40 29.29
C ALA A 464 21.41 -2.33 30.31
N TYR A 465 22.48 -1.59 30.01
CA TYR A 465 22.90 -0.39 30.73
C TYR A 465 23.50 0.63 29.76
N TYR A 466 23.38 1.91 30.08
CA TYR A 466 24.06 2.95 29.32
C TYR A 466 25.52 3.04 29.75
N SER A 467 26.45 3.07 28.79
CA SER A 467 27.89 3.16 29.02
C SER A 467 28.36 4.58 28.73
N PRO A 468 28.65 5.44 29.73
CA PRO A 468 29.15 6.79 29.48
C PRO A 468 30.46 6.83 28.70
N LYS A 469 31.28 5.79 28.80
CA LYS A 469 32.56 5.67 28.07
C LYS A 469 32.38 5.46 26.57
N HIS A 470 31.32 4.75 26.18
CA HIS A 470 31.06 4.38 24.79
C HIS A 470 29.87 5.13 24.19
N GLU A 471 29.18 5.92 25.00
CA GLU A 471 27.98 6.70 24.66
C GLU A 471 26.88 5.86 24.01
N ASP A 472 26.80 4.59 24.39
CA ASP A 472 25.88 3.61 23.82
C ASP A 472 25.31 2.65 24.89
N ILE A 473 24.38 1.80 24.47
CA ILE A 473 23.82 0.73 25.29
C ILE A 473 24.73 -0.48 25.22
N ARG A 474 25.14 -0.97 26.39
CA ARG A 474 25.86 -2.23 26.54
C ARG A 474 25.01 -3.21 27.34
N LYS A 475 25.45 -4.46 27.41
CA LYS A 475 24.75 -5.51 28.15
C LYS A 475 25.73 -6.32 28.99
N PHE A 476 25.27 -6.80 30.14
CA PHE A 476 25.97 -7.83 30.91
C PHE A 476 25.07 -9.06 31.07
N LYS A 477 25.67 -10.25 31.14
CA LYS A 477 24.93 -11.49 31.32
C LYS A 477 24.42 -11.57 32.76
N LEU A 478 23.15 -11.92 32.91
CA LEU A 478 22.57 -12.20 34.22
C LEU A 478 22.91 -13.65 34.59
N GLN A 479 23.45 -13.85 35.79
CA GLN A 479 23.66 -15.19 36.35
C GLN A 479 22.37 -15.63 37.03
N VAL A 480 21.43 -16.04 36.19
CA VAL A 480 20.17 -16.63 36.61
C VAL A 480 20.14 -17.99 35.96
N PHE A 481 20.25 -19.00 36.83
CA PHE A 481 20.35 -20.43 36.55
C PHE A 481 21.70 -20.89 35.99
#